data_AF-A0A6P0DT15-F1
#
_entry.id   AF-A0A6P0DT15-F1
#
_cell.length_a   1.000
_cell.length_b   1.000
_cell.length_c   1.000
_cell.angle_alpha   90.00
_cell.angle_beta   90.00
_cell.angle_gamma   90.00
#
_symmetry.space_group_name_H-M   'P 1'
#
loop_
_entity.id
_entity.type
_entity.pdbx_description
1 polymer ?
#
loop_
_entity_poly.entity_id
_entity_poly.type
_entity_poly.pdbx_seq_one_letter_code
_entity_poly.pdbx_strand_id
1 'polypeptide(L)' 'MTKHQIEVITSVERRRRWSQEDKERLVAACLEPGAVLSEIA' A
#
# COMPACT_ATOMS: atom_id res chain seq x y z
N MET A 1 -2.42 -21.49 27.60
CA MET A 1 -1.82 -21.13 26.29
C MET A 1 -2.76 -20.16 25.60
N THR A 2 -2.39 -18.89 25.46
CA THR A 2 -3.19 -17.89 24.76
C THR A 2 -3.10 -18.13 23.26
N LYS A 3 -4.25 -18.37 22.62
CA LYS A 3 -4.33 -18.56 21.16
C LYS A 3 -4.14 -17.21 20.48
N HIS A 4 -3.11 -17.10 19.64
CA HIS A 4 -2.94 -15.94 18.76
C HIS A 4 -4.01 -16.02 17.67
N GLN A 5 -5.05 -15.18 17.74
CA GLN A 5 -6.04 -15.11 16.68
C GLN A 5 -5.42 -14.40 15.48
N ILE A 6 -5.37 -15.09 14.35
CA ILE A 6 -5.00 -14.53 13.06
C ILE A 6 -6.30 -14.09 12.38
N GLU A 7 -6.42 -12.80 12.10
CA GLU A 7 -7.54 -12.26 11.33
C GLU A 7 -7.20 -12.33 9.84
N VAL A 8 -7.94 -13.15 9.09
CA VAL A 8 -7.78 -13.29 7.65
C VAL A 8 -8.80 -12.39 6.96
N ILE A 9 -8.31 -11.33 6.32
CA ILE A 9 -9.14 -10.38 5.59
C ILE A 9 -9.29 -10.85 4.15
N THR A 10 -10.45 -11.41 3.81
CA THR A 10 -10.76 -11.99 2.49
C THR A 10 -11.46 -11.04 1.52
N SER A 11 -11.74 -9.79 1.92
CA SER A 11 -12.48 -8.83 1.09
C SER A 11 -11.59 -8.12 0.06
N VAL A 12 -12.16 -7.86 -1.12
CA VAL A 12 -11.49 -7.16 -2.23
C VAL A 12 -11.34 -5.66 -1.96
N GLU A 13 -12.23 -5.07 -1.15
CA GLU A 13 -12.30 -3.62 -0.90
C GLU A 13 -11.05 -3.01 -0.27
N ARG A 14 -10.26 -3.76 0.50
CA ARG A 14 -9.01 -3.23 1.08
C ARG A 14 -7.84 -3.19 0.11
N ARG A 15 -7.85 -3.99 -0.96
CA ARG A 15 -6.67 -4.14 -1.82
C ARG A 15 -6.75 -3.16 -2.97
N ARG A 16 -6.18 -1.98 -2.77
CA ARG A 16 -6.05 -0.95 -3.80
C ARG A 16 -5.44 -1.59 -5.05
N ARG A 17 -6.24 -1.71 -6.11
CA ARG A 17 -5.79 -2.19 -7.43
C ARG A 17 -5.19 -1.00 -8.15
N TRP A 18 -3.87 -1.04 -8.31
CA TRP A 18 -3.14 -0.05 -9.09
C TRP A 18 -3.14 -0.48 -10.55
N SER A 19 -3.48 0.42 -11.46
CA SER A 19 -3.03 0.26 -12.83
C SER A 19 -1.50 0.36 -12.88
N GLN A 20 -0.90 -0.08 -13.98
CA GLN A 20 0.54 0.08 -14.16
C GLN A 20 0.94 1.57 -14.11
N GLU A 21 0.17 2.42 -14.77
CA GLU A 21 0.37 3.88 -14.79
C GLU A 21 0.28 4.46 -13.38
N ASP A 22 -0.73 4.09 -12.59
CA ASP A 22 -0.85 4.60 -11.21
C ASP A 22 0.34 4.18 -10.35
N LYS A 23 0.88 2.98 -10.59
CA LYS A 23 2.07 2.49 -9.89
C LYS A 23 3.32 3.25 -10.31
N GLU A 24 3.50 3.51 -11.60
CA GLU A 24 4.63 4.29 -12.12
C GLU A 24 4.60 5.71 -11.56
N ARG A 25 3.42 6.33 -11.48
CA ARG A 25 3.24 7.66 -10.86
C ARG A 25 3.60 7.67 -9.38
N LEU A 26 3.18 6.67 -8.60
CA LEU A 26 3.59 6.54 -7.20
C LEU A 26 5.10 6.39 -7.06
N VAL A 27 5.71 5.52 -7.86
CA VAL A 27 7.15 5.27 -7.79
C VAL A 27 7.93 6.54 -8.13
N ALA A 28 7.52 7.29 -9.15
CA ALA A 28 8.13 8.57 -9.49
C ALA A 28 8.05 9.55 -8.31
N ALA A 29 6.88 9.69 -7.68
CA ALA A 29 6.71 10.57 -6.52
C ALA A 29 7.62 10.19 -5.34
N CYS A 30 7.86 8.90 -5.11
CA CYS A 30 8.76 8.41 -4.06
C CYS A 30 10.26 8.70 -4.33
N LEU A 31 10.63 8.98 -5.59
CA LEU A 31 12.03 9.23 -5.99
C LEU A 31 12.39 10.72 -5.99
N GLU A 32 11.41 11.62 -5.81
CA GLU A 32 11.68 13.05 -5.72
C GLU A 32 12.48 13.40 -4.45
N PRO A 33 13.43 14.35 -4.52
CA PRO A 33 14.17 14.81 -3.35
C PRO A 33 13.22 15.35 -2.27
N GLY A 34 13.35 14.82 -1.04
CA GLY A 34 12.50 15.21 0.09
C GLY A 34 11.16 14.50 0.18
N ALA A 35 10.90 13.49 -0.66
CA ALA A 35 9.69 12.68 -0.58
C ALA A 35 9.53 11.99 0.79
N VAL A 36 8.32 12.07 1.36
CA VAL A 36 7.93 11.39 2.60
C VAL A 36 6.95 10.27 2.26
N LEU A 37 7.40 9.01 2.37
CA LEU A 37 6.62 7.85 1.92
C LEU A 37 5.26 7.71 2.61
N SER A 38 5.15 8.11 3.89
CA SER A 38 3.89 8.08 4.63
C SER A 38 2.86 9.10 4.14
N GLU A 39 3.28 10.12 3.42
CA GLU A 39 2.40 11.12 2.81
C GLU A 39 1.96 10.72 1.40
N ILE A 40 2.67 9.77 0.77
CA ILE A 40 2.43 9.30 -0.60
C ILE A 40 1.48 8.08 -0.63
N ALA A 41 1.50 7.22 0.41
CA ALA A 41 0.83 5.91 0.43
C ALA A 41 -0.65 5.94 0.84
#